data_AF-A0A1H3RWD9-F1
#
_entry.id   AF-A0A1H3RWD9-F1
#
_cell.length_a   1.000
_cell.length_b   1.000
_cell.length_c   1.000
_cell.angle_alpha   90.00
_cell.angle_beta   90.00
_cell.angle_gamma   90.00
#
_symmetry.space_group_name_H-M   'P 1'
#
loop_
_entity.id
_entity.type
_entity.pdbx_description
1 polymer ?
#
loop_
_entity_poly.entity_id
_entity_poly.type
_entity_poly.pdbx_seq_one_letter_code
_entity_poly.pdbx_strand_id
1 'polypeptide(L)'
;MTGNGVWIGASYVTGRPVPIHEPYPHICATTVTGRATGRRYRTERRQCAACGAARSAYQPGGIVSDTLTLLAAALDIADQGMPVFMLGRSKRPVANCPDCPKVEDDPAHDPAGCGHLTCHGFYAATRDPDRIAAILDAVPLGLLAIRTGTVAGVAVVDIDPRNGGRIDLDVMPPTRAVRTGSGGWHLYYTHPGGPLAAKVAGLPGVDLKADGGYVVAPPSIHPRTGQPYRWLGDRPTAPMPAALIERCRPADGSVGVSRPSRPSRPVAGQPRDGFFSGTAQAVPPAQNPGAGGISSPPALLAAHLAAVARAPEGTRRTTLYGAARGVARMVAAGAITEPDGYAALYEAGRNAGQTDRDTRAAIRGGFRDESVGTEGIAA
;
A
#
# COMPACT_ATOMS: atom_id res chain seq x y z
N MET A 1 -22.12 -36.98 11.60
CA MET A 1 -23.58 -36.88 11.44
C MET A 1 -23.87 -35.65 10.59
N THR A 2 -24.39 -35.83 9.38
CA THR A 2 -24.75 -34.71 8.48
C THR A 2 -26.07 -34.10 8.93
N GLY A 3 -26.06 -32.83 9.36
CA GLY A 3 -27.28 -32.16 9.81
C GLY A 3 -28.25 -31.90 8.67
N ASN A 4 -29.46 -32.46 8.75
CA ASN A 4 -30.57 -32.21 7.82
C ASN A 4 -31.19 -30.81 8.06
N GLY A 5 -30.37 -29.76 7.97
CA GLY A 5 -30.82 -28.38 8.10
C GLY A 5 -31.64 -27.93 6.88
N VAL A 6 -32.56 -27.00 7.12
CA VAL A 6 -33.32 -26.31 6.07
C VAL A 6 -33.16 -24.81 6.16
N TRP A 7 -33.13 -24.13 5.02
CA TRP A 7 -33.19 -22.68 4.95
C TRP A 7 -34.59 -22.23 5.42
N ILE A 8 -34.73 -21.91 6.71
CA ILE A 8 -36.04 -21.63 7.36
C ILE A 8 -36.82 -20.55 6.60
N GLY A 9 -36.18 -19.44 6.24
CA GLY A 9 -36.81 -18.36 5.48
C GLY A 9 -37.24 -18.77 4.06
N ALA A 10 -36.40 -19.51 3.34
CA ALA A 10 -36.75 -20.00 2.00
C ALA A 10 -37.86 -21.05 2.04
N SER A 11 -37.83 -21.93 3.04
CA SER A 11 -38.85 -22.97 3.24
C SER A 11 -40.21 -22.37 3.58
N TYR A 12 -40.19 -21.30 4.38
CA TYR A 12 -41.38 -20.50 4.69
C TYR A 12 -41.98 -19.83 3.44
N VAL A 13 -41.15 -19.20 2.60
CA VAL A 13 -41.63 -18.48 1.41
C VAL A 13 -42.11 -19.44 0.31
N THR A 14 -41.43 -20.58 0.12
CA THR A 14 -41.73 -21.54 -0.96
C THR A 14 -42.78 -22.59 -0.58
N GLY A 15 -43.17 -22.67 0.70
CA GLY A 15 -44.15 -23.65 1.18
C GLY A 15 -43.65 -25.10 1.23
N ARG A 16 -42.36 -25.35 0.95
CA ARG A 16 -41.73 -26.68 0.99
C ARG A 16 -40.38 -26.62 1.72
N PRO A 17 -39.88 -27.71 2.32
CA PRO A 17 -38.51 -27.74 2.84
C PRO A 17 -37.50 -27.40 1.75
N VAL A 18 -36.56 -26.49 2.05
CA VAL A 18 -35.42 -26.15 1.19
C VAL A 18 -34.13 -26.53 1.94
N PRO A 19 -33.41 -27.58 1.53
CA PRO A 19 -32.23 -28.07 2.25
C PRO A 19 -31.07 -27.06 2.27
N ILE A 20 -30.29 -27.00 3.35
CA ILE A 20 -29.14 -26.07 3.44
C ILE A 20 -27.97 -26.42 2.51
N HIS A 21 -27.92 -27.67 2.00
CA HIS A 21 -26.91 -28.11 1.03
C HIS A 21 -27.24 -27.71 -0.41
N GLU A 22 -28.45 -27.20 -0.66
CA GLU A 22 -28.81 -26.58 -1.94
C GLU A 22 -28.59 -25.05 -1.88
N PRO A 23 -28.27 -24.39 -3.01
CA PRO A 23 -28.18 -22.94 -3.07
C PRO A 23 -29.48 -22.27 -2.60
N TYR A 24 -29.35 -21.21 -1.80
CA TYR A 24 -30.51 -20.45 -1.32
C TYR A 24 -31.31 -19.90 -2.53
N PRO A 25 -32.61 -20.21 -2.68
CA PRO A 25 -33.39 -19.82 -3.85
C PRO A 25 -33.77 -18.33 -3.83
N HIS A 26 -34.00 -17.75 -5.01
CA HIS A 26 -34.50 -16.38 -5.11
C HIS A 26 -35.95 -16.27 -4.59
N ILE A 27 -36.09 -15.80 -3.36
CA ILE A 27 -37.40 -15.54 -2.73
C ILE A 27 -37.93 -14.13 -3.00
N CYS A 28 -37.09 -13.18 -3.42
CA CYS A 28 -37.47 -11.79 -3.66
C CYS A 28 -38.65 -11.65 -4.65
N ALA A 29 -39.42 -10.58 -4.49
CA ALA A 29 -40.65 -10.28 -5.22
C ALA A 29 -41.82 -11.26 -4.97
N THR A 30 -41.62 -12.31 -4.17
CA THR A 30 -42.69 -13.21 -3.69
C THR A 30 -43.48 -12.54 -2.57
N THR A 31 -44.80 -12.66 -2.61
CA THR A 31 -45.70 -12.17 -1.56
C THR A 31 -45.94 -13.27 -0.53
N VAL A 32 -45.63 -12.99 0.73
CA VAL A 32 -45.87 -13.91 1.85
C VAL A 32 -46.80 -13.26 2.88
N THR A 33 -47.56 -14.09 3.59
CA THR A 33 -48.38 -13.67 4.72
C THR A 33 -47.57 -13.85 6.00
N GLY A 34 -47.46 -12.85 6.87
CA GLY A 34 -46.73 -12.97 8.14
C GLY A 34 -47.52 -13.76 9.17
N ARG A 35 -46.99 -14.89 9.68
CA ARG A 35 -47.67 -15.74 10.67
C ARG A 35 -48.15 -14.97 11.92
N ALA A 36 -47.35 -14.02 12.41
CA ALA A 36 -47.68 -13.24 13.61
C ALA A 36 -48.62 -12.05 13.37
N THR A 37 -48.78 -11.58 12.13
CA THR A 37 -49.49 -10.32 11.82
C THR A 37 -50.66 -10.47 10.86
N GLY A 38 -50.80 -11.63 10.19
CA GLY A 38 -51.80 -11.86 9.14
C GLY A 38 -51.62 -11.01 7.88
N ARG A 39 -50.70 -10.03 7.88
CA ARG A 39 -50.51 -9.08 6.77
C ARG A 39 -49.69 -9.73 5.66
N ARG A 40 -50.12 -9.49 4.42
CA ARG A 40 -49.36 -9.85 3.21
C ARG A 40 -48.30 -8.77 2.95
N TYR A 41 -47.05 -9.19 2.81
CA TYR A 41 -45.96 -8.31 2.38
C TYR A 41 -45.18 -8.96 1.24
N ARG A 42 -44.74 -8.13 0.29
CA ARG A 42 -43.89 -8.57 -0.82
C ARG A 42 -42.45 -8.52 -0.36
N THR A 43 -41.77 -9.67 -0.39
CA THR A 43 -40.35 -9.74 -0.04
C THR A 43 -39.53 -8.90 -1.01
N GLU A 44 -38.64 -8.08 -0.48
CA GLU A 44 -37.80 -7.21 -1.30
C GLU A 44 -36.46 -7.87 -1.64
N ARG A 45 -35.76 -7.35 -2.66
CA ARG A 45 -34.40 -7.82 -3.00
C ARG A 45 -33.43 -7.73 -1.82
N ARG A 46 -33.61 -6.82 -0.86
CA ARG A 46 -32.79 -6.73 0.37
C ARG A 46 -33.05 -7.84 1.39
N GLN A 47 -34.21 -8.50 1.35
CA GLN A 47 -34.60 -9.58 2.27
C GLN A 47 -34.31 -10.98 1.70
N CYS A 48 -33.74 -11.07 0.50
CA CYS A 48 -33.46 -12.31 -0.21
C CYS A 48 -31.97 -12.64 -0.13
N ALA A 49 -31.61 -13.73 0.56
CA ALA A 49 -30.21 -14.13 0.73
C ALA A 49 -29.54 -14.48 -0.61
N ALA A 50 -30.27 -15.05 -1.58
CA ALA A 50 -29.78 -15.25 -2.95
C ALA A 50 -29.38 -13.94 -3.63
N CYS A 51 -30.19 -12.88 -3.48
CA CYS A 51 -29.83 -11.53 -3.93
C CYS A 51 -28.67 -10.92 -3.13
N GLY A 52 -28.45 -11.36 -1.89
CA GLY A 52 -27.25 -11.03 -1.10
C GLY A 52 -26.00 -11.67 -1.71
N ALA A 53 -26.02 -12.99 -1.91
CA ALA A 53 -24.93 -13.74 -2.52
C ALA A 53 -24.57 -13.23 -3.93
N ALA A 54 -25.57 -12.96 -4.78
CA ALA A 54 -25.35 -12.38 -6.11
C ALA A 54 -24.74 -10.96 -6.08
N ARG A 55 -24.92 -10.18 -5.01
CA ARG A 55 -24.24 -8.89 -4.82
C ARG A 55 -22.77 -9.02 -4.42
N SER A 56 -22.35 -10.19 -3.93
CA SER A 56 -20.94 -10.50 -3.66
C SER A 56 -20.16 -10.83 -4.95
N ALA A 57 -20.87 -11.16 -6.03
CA ALA A 57 -20.29 -11.49 -7.33
C ALA A 57 -20.14 -10.26 -8.25
N TYR A 58 -19.15 -9.41 -7.95
CA TYR A 58 -18.46 -8.47 -8.86
C TYR A 58 -19.30 -7.55 -9.78
N GLN A 59 -19.29 -6.23 -9.50
CA GLN A 59 -19.11 -5.11 -10.45
C GLN A 59 -18.95 -3.78 -9.66
N PRO A 60 -18.37 -2.71 -10.22
CA PRO A 60 -17.74 -1.62 -9.46
C PRO A 60 -18.64 -0.40 -9.19
N GLY A 61 -18.25 0.40 -8.19
CA GLY A 61 -18.74 1.77 -8.00
C GLY A 61 -19.87 1.92 -6.98
N GLY A 62 -19.55 1.82 -5.68
CA GLY A 62 -20.49 2.09 -4.61
C GLY A 62 -19.79 2.39 -3.29
N ILE A 63 -19.60 3.68 -2.97
CA ILE A 63 -18.76 4.17 -1.87
C ILE A 63 -19.16 3.61 -0.49
N VAL A 64 -20.42 3.18 -0.31
CA VAL A 64 -20.92 2.52 0.92
C VAL A 64 -20.61 1.02 1.03
N SER A 65 -20.23 0.34 -0.06
CA SER A 65 -19.89 -1.09 -0.06
C SER A 65 -18.42 -1.34 0.30
N ASP A 66 -17.53 -0.41 -0.06
CA ASP A 66 -16.09 -0.58 0.11
C ASP A 66 -15.67 -0.41 1.58
N THR A 67 -16.23 0.58 2.30
CA THR A 67 -15.87 0.86 3.71
C THR A 67 -16.26 -0.27 4.66
N LEU A 68 -17.46 -0.86 4.52
CA LEU A 68 -17.89 -1.99 5.35
C LEU A 68 -17.04 -3.25 5.07
N THR A 69 -16.65 -3.46 3.81
CA THR A 69 -15.76 -4.56 3.42
C THR A 69 -14.33 -4.36 3.95
N LEU A 70 -13.86 -3.10 3.96
CA LEU A 70 -12.54 -2.73 4.49
C LEU A 70 -12.48 -2.85 6.01
N LEU A 71 -13.55 -2.44 6.72
CA LEU A 71 -13.66 -2.57 8.17
C LEU A 71 -13.72 -4.04 8.59
N ALA A 72 -14.56 -4.86 7.97
CA ALA A 72 -14.62 -6.30 8.25
C ALA A 72 -13.24 -6.96 8.07
N ALA A 73 -12.56 -6.67 6.96
CA ALA A 73 -11.21 -7.21 6.72
C ALA A 73 -10.16 -6.68 7.73
N ALA A 74 -10.26 -5.42 8.18
CA ALA A 74 -9.37 -4.87 9.18
C ALA A 74 -9.56 -5.54 10.56
N LEU A 75 -10.81 -5.80 10.94
CA LEU A 75 -11.16 -6.54 12.16
C LEU A 75 -10.71 -8.00 12.08
N ASP A 76 -10.99 -8.71 10.98
CA ASP A 76 -10.53 -10.09 10.76
C ASP A 76 -9.01 -10.20 10.92
N ILE A 77 -8.25 -9.23 10.42
CA ILE A 77 -6.78 -9.18 10.52
C ILE A 77 -6.33 -8.91 11.97
N ALA A 78 -7.01 -8.01 12.68
CA ALA A 78 -6.73 -7.67 14.07
C ALA A 78 -7.00 -8.85 15.03
N ASP A 79 -8.10 -9.58 14.83
CA ASP A 79 -8.47 -10.80 15.57
C ASP A 79 -7.41 -11.91 15.39
N GLN A 80 -6.73 -11.93 14.24
CA GLN A 80 -5.60 -12.81 13.95
C GLN A 80 -4.27 -12.30 14.55
N GLY A 81 -4.32 -11.33 15.46
CA GLY A 81 -3.16 -10.83 16.20
C GLY A 81 -2.31 -9.80 15.45
N MET A 82 -2.71 -9.37 14.25
CA MET A 82 -1.91 -8.46 13.41
C MET A 82 -2.41 -7.00 13.55
N PRO A 83 -1.62 -6.06 14.10
CA PRO A 83 -2.04 -4.67 14.21
C PRO A 83 -2.14 -3.98 12.85
N VAL A 84 -3.22 -3.24 12.63
CA VAL A 84 -3.54 -2.57 11.37
C VAL A 84 -3.55 -1.05 11.48
N PHE A 85 -3.26 -0.39 10.36
CA PHE A 85 -3.32 1.07 10.20
C PHE A 85 -3.58 1.45 8.74
N MET A 86 -3.70 2.74 8.46
CA MET A 86 -3.96 3.26 7.10
C MET A 86 -2.75 4.00 6.52
N LEU A 87 -2.50 3.75 5.23
CA LEU A 87 -1.50 4.42 4.40
C LEU A 87 -2.18 5.39 3.43
N GLY A 88 -1.51 6.48 3.07
CA GLY A 88 -1.88 7.29 1.91
C GLY A 88 -1.59 6.59 0.57
N ARG A 89 -2.09 7.16 -0.53
CA ARG A 89 -1.92 6.65 -1.92
C ARG A 89 -0.46 6.45 -2.36
N SER A 90 0.50 7.06 -1.68
CA SER A 90 1.94 6.84 -1.90
C SER A 90 2.48 5.54 -1.27
N LYS A 91 1.61 4.72 -0.66
CA LYS A 91 1.93 3.54 0.19
C LYS A 91 2.83 3.91 1.38
N ARG A 92 2.53 5.02 2.06
CA ARG A 92 3.25 5.50 3.24
C ARG A 92 2.27 5.79 4.37
N PRO A 93 2.71 5.74 5.63
CA PRO A 93 2.02 6.40 6.73
C PRO A 93 1.42 7.75 6.30
N VAL A 94 0.19 8.00 6.72
CA VAL A 94 -0.39 9.34 6.64
C VAL A 94 0.45 10.32 7.47
N ALA A 95 0.31 11.62 7.20
CA ALA A 95 0.98 12.64 7.99
C ALA A 95 0.48 12.62 9.45
N ASN A 96 1.34 13.05 10.37
CA ASN A 96 0.94 13.28 11.76
C ASN A 96 -0.10 14.42 11.83
N CYS A 97 -0.93 14.44 12.88
CA CYS A 97 -1.80 15.57 13.14
C CYS A 97 -0.97 16.83 13.48
N PRO A 98 -1.53 18.05 13.32
CA PRO A 98 -0.84 19.30 13.65
C PRO A 98 -0.38 19.38 15.12
N ASP A 99 -1.12 18.75 16.02
CA ASP A 99 -0.87 18.76 17.47
C ASP A 99 0.18 17.75 17.93
N CYS A 100 0.70 16.93 17.00
CA CYS A 100 1.78 16.00 17.30
C CYS A 100 3.10 16.76 17.47
N PRO A 101 3.81 16.65 18.61
CA PRO A 101 5.12 17.27 18.77
C PRO A 101 6.07 16.86 17.64
N LYS A 102 6.80 17.83 17.10
CA LYS A 102 7.86 17.58 16.14
C LYS A 102 9.15 17.29 16.90
N VAL A 103 10.09 16.61 16.25
CA VAL A 103 11.37 16.21 16.87
C VAL A 103 12.23 17.43 17.22
N GLU A 104 12.04 18.54 16.51
CA GLU A 104 12.68 19.82 16.77
C GLU A 104 12.11 20.53 18.00
N ASP A 105 10.81 20.33 18.29
CA ASP A 105 10.07 20.98 19.37
C ASP A 105 10.14 20.15 20.68
N ASP A 106 10.06 18.82 20.58
CA ASP A 106 10.24 17.85 21.67
C ASP A 106 11.02 16.61 21.18
N PRO A 107 12.35 16.58 21.39
CA PRO A 107 13.18 15.43 21.07
C PRO A 107 12.90 14.17 21.91
N ALA A 108 12.18 14.29 23.03
CA ALA A 108 11.82 13.18 23.92
C ALA A 108 10.47 12.54 23.57
N HIS A 109 9.71 13.11 22.63
CA HIS A 109 8.42 12.58 22.18
C HIS A 109 8.58 11.18 21.57
N ASP A 110 8.12 10.14 22.27
CA ASP A 110 8.11 8.76 21.76
C ASP A 110 7.00 8.54 20.71
N PRO A 111 7.36 8.18 19.45
CA PRO A 111 6.38 7.83 18.44
C PRO A 111 5.54 6.59 18.78
N ALA A 112 6.06 5.66 19.59
CA ALA A 112 5.36 4.43 19.96
C ALA A 112 4.31 4.64 21.06
N GLY A 113 4.57 5.53 22.02
CA GLY A 113 3.62 5.96 23.06
C GLY A 113 2.61 7.02 22.63
N CYS A 114 2.65 7.52 21.39
CA CYS A 114 1.77 8.59 20.92
C CYS A 114 0.30 8.14 20.80
N GLY A 115 -0.59 8.71 21.62
CA GLY A 115 -2.02 8.37 21.65
C GLY A 115 -2.85 8.86 20.46
N HIS A 116 -2.37 9.88 19.71
CA HIS A 116 -3.10 10.50 18.60
C HIS A 116 -3.48 9.49 17.49
N LEU A 117 -4.69 9.62 16.94
CA LEU A 117 -5.38 8.57 16.19
C LEU A 117 -4.54 7.90 15.08
N THR A 118 -3.92 8.70 14.21
CA THR A 118 -3.17 8.23 13.04
C THR A 118 -1.66 8.56 13.08
N CYS A 119 -1.20 9.24 14.14
CA CYS A 119 0.17 9.77 14.20
C CYS A 119 1.22 8.68 14.16
N HIS A 120 2.32 8.99 13.48
CA HIS A 120 3.45 8.08 13.24
C HIS A 120 3.06 6.78 12.51
N GLY A 121 1.82 6.67 12.04
CA GLY A 121 1.20 5.63 11.21
C GLY A 121 1.53 4.18 11.58
N PHE A 122 2.73 3.73 11.22
CA PHE A 122 3.29 2.43 11.62
C PHE A 122 3.18 2.20 13.13
N TYR A 123 3.42 3.24 13.95
CA TYR A 123 3.32 3.12 15.40
C TYR A 123 1.87 3.18 15.92
N ALA A 124 0.97 3.94 15.27
CA ALA A 124 -0.46 3.94 15.57
C ALA A 124 -1.21 2.66 15.17
N ALA A 125 -0.52 1.66 14.59
CA ALA A 125 -1.12 0.38 14.21
C ALA A 125 -1.66 -0.37 15.43
N THR A 126 -2.93 -0.77 15.34
CA THR A 126 -3.73 -1.21 16.49
C THR A 126 -4.52 -2.48 16.19
N ARG A 127 -4.99 -3.14 17.25
CA ARG A 127 -5.96 -4.26 17.20
C ARG A 127 -7.29 -3.92 17.88
N ASP A 128 -7.40 -2.72 18.45
CA ASP A 128 -8.61 -2.22 19.12
C ASP A 128 -9.68 -1.89 18.06
N PRO A 129 -10.86 -2.55 18.07
CA PRO A 129 -11.88 -2.40 17.04
C PRO A 129 -12.41 -0.96 16.91
N ASP A 130 -12.56 -0.23 18.02
CA ASP A 130 -13.09 1.13 18.02
C ASP A 130 -12.07 2.08 17.39
N ARG A 131 -10.79 1.91 17.72
CA ARG A 131 -9.69 2.66 17.11
C ARG A 131 -9.47 2.29 15.64
N ILE A 132 -9.70 1.03 15.24
CA ILE A 132 -9.70 0.63 13.81
C ILE A 132 -10.79 1.38 13.06
N ALA A 133 -12.03 1.38 13.55
CA ALA A 133 -13.14 2.09 12.93
C ALA A 133 -12.83 3.59 12.76
N ALA A 134 -12.32 4.24 13.81
CA ALA A 134 -11.94 5.65 13.77
C ALA A 134 -10.77 5.94 12.80
N ILE A 135 -9.75 5.08 12.72
CA ILE A 135 -8.64 5.22 11.75
C ILE A 135 -9.14 5.08 10.30
N LEU A 136 -10.09 4.17 10.05
CA LEU A 136 -10.67 3.96 8.72
C LEU A 136 -11.55 5.15 8.30
N ASP A 137 -12.36 5.69 9.20
CA ASP A 137 -13.20 6.88 8.96
C ASP A 137 -12.34 8.14 8.70
N ALA A 138 -11.24 8.31 9.44
CA ALA A 138 -10.29 9.40 9.23
C ALA A 138 -9.49 9.29 7.92
N VAL A 139 -9.39 8.10 7.31
CA VAL A 139 -8.60 7.85 6.09
C VAL A 139 -9.37 7.00 5.07
N PRO A 140 -10.56 7.42 4.61
CA PRO A 140 -11.50 6.55 3.88
C PRO A 140 -11.04 6.17 2.46
N LEU A 141 -10.04 6.89 1.92
CA LEU A 141 -9.40 6.61 0.62
C LEU A 141 -7.96 6.07 0.76
N GLY A 142 -7.59 5.63 1.96
CA GLY A 142 -6.29 5.05 2.25
C GLY A 142 -6.15 3.59 1.83
N LEU A 143 -5.02 2.99 2.19
CA LEU A 143 -4.75 1.56 2.02
C LEU A 143 -4.57 0.94 3.40
N LEU A 144 -5.32 -0.12 3.69
CA LEU A 144 -5.13 -0.92 4.90
C LEU A 144 -3.75 -1.56 4.87
N ALA A 145 -3.03 -1.50 5.98
CA ALA A 145 -1.70 -2.04 6.14
C ALA A 145 -1.54 -2.76 7.47
N ILE A 146 -0.71 -3.81 7.46
CA ILE A 146 -0.34 -4.60 8.64
C ILE A 146 1.06 -4.18 9.09
N ARG A 147 1.21 -3.88 10.37
CA ARG A 147 2.52 -3.77 11.04
C ARG A 147 3.11 -5.18 11.19
N THR A 148 4.29 -5.42 10.63
CA THR A 148 4.97 -6.74 10.71
C THR A 148 5.98 -6.78 11.85
N GLY A 149 6.59 -7.95 12.06
CA GLY A 149 7.60 -8.19 13.08
C GLY A 149 7.05 -8.91 14.31
N THR A 150 7.84 -8.89 15.37
CA THR A 150 7.57 -9.54 16.65
C THR A 150 6.22 -9.10 17.25
N VAL A 151 5.85 -7.82 17.10
CA VAL A 151 4.56 -7.26 17.57
C VAL A 151 3.31 -7.91 16.96
N ALA A 152 3.45 -8.53 15.78
CA ALA A 152 2.37 -9.20 15.07
C ALA A 152 2.60 -10.72 14.93
N GLY A 153 3.70 -11.23 15.50
CA GLY A 153 4.12 -12.63 15.35
C GLY A 153 4.44 -13.06 13.91
N VAL A 154 4.61 -12.14 12.95
CA VAL A 154 4.80 -12.46 11.52
C VAL A 154 5.97 -11.74 10.86
N ALA A 155 6.71 -12.48 10.04
CA ALA A 155 7.65 -11.97 9.04
C ALA A 155 7.08 -12.21 7.65
N VAL A 156 7.14 -11.22 6.76
CA VAL A 156 6.51 -11.29 5.43
C VAL A 156 7.54 -11.09 4.33
N VAL A 157 7.62 -12.06 3.41
CA VAL A 157 8.47 -11.99 2.22
C VAL A 157 7.69 -11.28 1.11
N ASP A 158 8.13 -10.09 0.71
CA ASP A 158 7.56 -9.26 -0.36
C ASP A 158 8.34 -9.49 -1.66
N ILE A 159 7.67 -10.06 -2.66
CA ILE A 159 8.25 -10.51 -3.94
C ILE A 159 7.72 -9.60 -5.05
N ASP A 160 8.59 -8.79 -5.65
CA ASP A 160 8.26 -7.91 -6.78
C ASP A 160 8.95 -8.40 -8.08
N PRO A 161 8.22 -9.06 -9.00
CA PRO A 161 8.75 -9.50 -10.29
C PRO A 161 9.37 -8.39 -11.14
N ARG A 162 8.95 -7.14 -10.98
CA ARG A 162 9.51 -5.99 -11.70
C ARG A 162 10.95 -5.69 -11.29
N ASN A 163 11.35 -6.13 -10.10
CA ASN A 163 12.70 -5.99 -9.54
C ASN A 163 13.47 -7.32 -9.60
N GLY A 164 12.99 -8.30 -10.38
CA GLY A 164 13.59 -9.64 -10.51
C GLY A 164 13.06 -10.70 -9.55
N GLY A 165 12.11 -10.36 -8.68
CA GLY A 165 11.56 -11.25 -7.66
C GLY A 165 10.89 -12.50 -8.23
N ARG A 166 11.29 -13.67 -7.75
CA ARG A 166 10.74 -14.97 -8.13
C ARG A 166 10.45 -15.79 -6.87
N ILE A 167 9.45 -16.67 -6.95
CA ILE A 167 9.21 -17.68 -5.93
C ILE A 167 10.23 -18.80 -6.14
N ASP A 168 10.92 -19.17 -5.06
CA ASP A 168 11.86 -20.28 -4.97
C ASP A 168 11.31 -21.24 -3.91
N LEU A 169 10.71 -22.36 -4.31
CA LEU A 169 9.97 -23.23 -3.39
C LEU A 169 10.87 -23.96 -2.38
N ASP A 170 12.18 -24.08 -2.67
CA ASP A 170 13.15 -24.71 -1.78
C ASP A 170 13.57 -23.76 -0.65
N VAL A 171 13.54 -22.44 -0.90
CA VAL A 171 13.82 -21.40 0.10
C VAL A 171 12.55 -20.92 0.81
N MET A 172 11.47 -20.68 0.06
CA MET A 172 10.20 -20.10 0.52
C MET A 172 9.02 -21.06 0.22
N PRO A 173 8.82 -22.11 1.05
CA PRO A 173 7.77 -23.10 0.84
C PRO A 173 6.38 -22.48 1.03
N PRO A 174 5.32 -23.07 0.43
CA PRO A 174 3.98 -22.49 0.44
C PRO A 174 3.42 -22.26 1.85
N THR A 175 2.98 -21.02 2.08
CA THR A 175 2.38 -20.53 3.33
C THR A 175 1.18 -19.64 3.00
N ARG A 176 0.53 -19.04 4.00
CA ARG A 176 -0.46 -17.98 3.80
C ARG A 176 0.09 -16.87 2.90
N ALA A 177 -0.63 -16.55 1.82
CA ALA A 177 -0.14 -15.64 0.80
C ALA A 177 -1.16 -14.56 0.40
N VAL A 178 -0.64 -13.43 -0.06
CA VAL A 178 -1.40 -12.36 -0.72
C VAL A 178 -0.87 -12.16 -2.14
N ARG A 179 -1.76 -12.11 -3.12
CA ARG A 179 -1.47 -11.59 -4.45
C ARG A 179 -1.46 -10.07 -4.38
N THR A 180 -0.36 -9.43 -4.76
CA THR A 180 -0.30 -7.96 -4.76
C THR A 180 -0.90 -7.38 -6.04
N GLY A 181 -1.52 -6.20 -5.95
CA GLY A 181 -2.08 -5.52 -7.12
C GLY A 181 -1.03 -5.07 -8.16
N SER A 182 0.26 -5.27 -7.90
CA SER A 182 1.33 -5.11 -8.90
C SER A 182 1.80 -6.42 -9.56
N GLY A 183 1.12 -7.55 -9.30
CA GLY A 183 1.48 -8.84 -9.87
C GLY A 183 2.61 -9.57 -9.15
N GLY A 184 2.93 -9.16 -7.92
CA GLY A 184 3.85 -9.84 -7.01
C GLY A 184 3.12 -10.65 -5.93
N TRP A 185 3.83 -11.00 -4.85
CA TRP A 185 3.30 -11.77 -3.73
C TRP A 185 3.81 -11.24 -2.39
N HIS A 186 2.99 -11.35 -1.35
CA HIS A 186 3.46 -11.37 0.03
C HIS A 186 3.29 -12.80 0.57
N LEU A 187 4.34 -13.42 1.11
CA LEU A 187 4.29 -14.72 1.79
C LEU A 187 4.49 -14.50 3.29
N TYR A 188 3.51 -14.90 4.11
CA TYR A 188 3.52 -14.67 5.55
C TYR A 188 4.08 -15.90 6.27
N TYR A 189 5.10 -15.71 7.11
CA TYR A 189 5.65 -16.73 7.99
C TYR A 189 5.57 -16.28 9.44
N THR A 190 5.49 -17.23 10.38
CA THR A 190 5.60 -16.93 11.81
C THR A 190 7.00 -16.37 12.09
N HIS A 191 7.08 -15.26 12.83
CA HIS A 191 8.34 -14.61 13.15
C HIS A 191 9.23 -15.58 13.97
N PRO A 192 10.47 -15.85 13.56
CA PRO A 192 11.36 -16.80 14.25
C PRO A 192 11.90 -16.28 15.58
N GLY A 193 11.69 -14.99 15.89
CA GLY A 193 12.37 -14.28 16.98
C GLY A 193 13.76 -13.81 16.56
N GLY A 194 14.35 -12.94 17.39
CA GLY A 194 15.64 -12.31 17.09
C GLY A 194 15.59 -11.28 15.95
N PRO A 195 16.73 -10.61 15.68
CA PRO A 195 16.81 -9.59 14.64
C PRO A 195 16.89 -10.21 13.24
N LEU A 196 16.20 -9.61 12.26
CA LEU A 196 16.21 -10.02 10.86
C LEU A 196 16.54 -8.84 9.95
N ALA A 197 17.36 -9.08 8.93
CA ALA A 197 17.68 -8.13 7.88
C ALA A 197 16.49 -7.94 6.92
N ALA A 198 16.23 -6.70 6.51
CA ALA A 198 15.17 -6.38 5.56
C ALA A 198 15.46 -6.82 4.10
N LYS A 199 16.68 -7.31 3.82
CA LYS A 199 17.10 -7.84 2.52
C LYS A 199 17.36 -9.33 2.63
N VAL A 200 16.80 -10.10 1.70
CA VAL A 200 17.02 -11.56 1.64
C VAL A 200 18.24 -11.85 0.77
N ALA A 201 19.31 -12.37 1.38
CA ALA A 201 20.58 -12.61 0.72
C ALA A 201 20.43 -13.55 -0.50
N GLY A 202 20.99 -13.12 -1.63
CA GLY A 202 20.98 -13.88 -2.89
C GLY A 202 19.63 -13.94 -3.63
N LEU A 203 18.60 -13.20 -3.19
CA LEU A 203 17.29 -13.15 -3.88
C LEU A 203 16.96 -11.74 -4.38
N PRO A 204 17.28 -11.41 -5.66
CA PRO A 204 16.90 -10.13 -6.27
C PRO A 204 15.38 -9.90 -6.26
N GLY A 205 14.95 -8.68 -5.99
CA GLY A 205 13.53 -8.31 -5.98
C GLY A 205 12.70 -8.95 -4.86
N VAL A 206 13.34 -9.50 -3.84
CA VAL A 206 12.72 -10.05 -2.63
C VAL A 206 13.16 -9.24 -1.41
N ASP A 207 12.20 -8.59 -0.74
CA ASP A 207 12.40 -7.81 0.48
C ASP A 207 11.74 -8.53 1.67
N LEU A 208 12.35 -8.51 2.86
CA LEU A 208 11.72 -9.00 4.09
C LEU A 208 11.07 -7.84 4.86
N LYS A 209 9.83 -8.05 5.31
CA LYS A 209 9.08 -7.16 6.21
C LYS A 209 8.90 -7.87 7.54
N ALA A 210 9.80 -7.57 8.47
CA ALA A 210 9.82 -8.07 9.85
C ALA A 210 9.63 -6.88 10.81
N ASP A 211 10.36 -6.82 11.91
CA ASP A 211 10.40 -5.64 12.80
C ASP A 211 10.78 -4.36 12.03
N GLY A 212 10.09 -3.25 12.31
CA GLY A 212 10.21 -2.01 11.53
C GLY A 212 9.64 -2.08 10.10
N GLY A 213 8.95 -3.17 9.74
CA GLY A 213 8.32 -3.39 8.45
C GLY A 213 6.79 -3.27 8.47
N TYR A 214 6.20 -3.04 7.31
CA TYR A 214 4.76 -3.17 7.11
C TYR A 214 4.45 -3.61 5.67
N VAL A 215 3.27 -4.19 5.48
CA VAL A 215 2.75 -4.59 4.17
C VAL A 215 1.34 -4.06 3.95
N VAL A 216 0.98 -3.81 2.69
CA VAL A 216 -0.40 -3.47 2.32
C VAL A 216 -1.26 -4.74 2.37
N ALA A 217 -2.41 -4.66 3.03
CA ALA A 217 -3.32 -5.78 3.23
C ALA A 217 -4.49 -5.78 2.23
N PRO A 218 -5.04 -6.95 1.87
CA PRO A 218 -6.36 -7.05 1.26
C PRO A 218 -7.44 -6.40 2.14
N PRO A 219 -8.52 -5.83 1.56
CA PRO A 219 -8.87 -5.77 0.14
C PRO A 219 -8.32 -4.53 -0.60
N SER A 220 -7.35 -3.80 -0.03
CA SER A 220 -6.86 -2.50 -0.55
C SER A 220 -6.61 -2.49 -2.06
N ILE A 221 -6.81 -1.35 -2.71
CA ILE A 221 -6.60 -1.19 -4.17
C ILE A 221 -5.21 -0.62 -4.46
N HIS A 222 -4.44 -1.26 -5.33
CA HIS A 222 -3.09 -0.80 -5.69
C HIS A 222 -3.15 0.53 -6.49
N PRO A 223 -2.63 1.66 -5.97
CA PRO A 223 -2.93 3.01 -6.48
C PRO A 223 -2.58 3.30 -7.94
N ARG A 224 -1.64 2.54 -8.54
CA ARG A 224 -1.20 2.74 -9.93
C ARG A 224 -1.75 1.73 -10.94
N THR A 225 -2.38 0.66 -10.49
CA THR A 225 -2.87 -0.42 -11.38
C THR A 225 -4.36 -0.68 -11.24
N GLY A 226 -5.02 -0.13 -10.22
CA GLY A 226 -6.43 -0.39 -9.92
C GLY A 226 -6.71 -1.82 -9.44
N GLN A 227 -5.69 -2.67 -9.33
CA GLN A 227 -5.87 -4.08 -8.94
C GLN A 227 -5.84 -4.23 -7.41
N PRO A 228 -6.75 -5.02 -6.82
CA PRO A 228 -6.77 -5.26 -5.38
C PRO A 228 -5.60 -6.14 -4.93
N TYR A 229 -5.20 -5.99 -3.67
CA TYR A 229 -4.50 -7.04 -2.94
C TYR A 229 -5.53 -8.11 -2.54
N ARG A 230 -5.22 -9.40 -2.72
CA ARG A 230 -6.14 -10.51 -2.41
C ARG A 230 -5.44 -11.61 -1.63
N TRP A 231 -6.09 -12.15 -0.59
CA TRP A 231 -5.67 -13.42 0.01
C TRP A 231 -5.73 -14.56 -1.03
N LEU A 232 -4.80 -15.51 -0.94
CA LEU A 232 -4.71 -16.67 -1.82
C LEU A 232 -5.02 -17.95 -1.05
N GLY A 233 -6.24 -18.45 -1.21
CA GLY A 233 -6.74 -19.60 -0.46
C GLY A 233 -6.88 -19.32 1.04
N ASP A 234 -6.90 -20.40 1.80
CA ASP A 234 -7.15 -20.48 3.25
C ASP A 234 -5.94 -21.03 4.04
N ARG A 235 -4.78 -21.16 3.39
CA ARG A 235 -3.57 -21.72 4.00
C ARG A 235 -3.18 -20.93 5.27
N PRO A 236 -2.88 -21.61 6.39
CA PRO A 236 -2.38 -20.96 7.59
C PRO A 236 -0.96 -20.41 7.38
N THR A 237 -0.56 -19.51 8.28
CA THR A 237 0.82 -19.04 8.40
C THR A 237 1.73 -20.20 8.86
N ALA A 238 2.73 -20.56 8.07
CA ALA A 238 3.74 -21.57 8.43
C ALA A 238 4.93 -20.93 9.20
N PRO A 239 5.70 -21.71 9.98
CA PRO A 239 6.97 -21.25 10.54
C PRO A 239 7.94 -20.76 9.46
N MET A 240 8.73 -19.72 9.75
CA MET A 240 9.78 -19.27 8.83
C MET A 240 10.84 -20.37 8.67
N PRO A 241 11.16 -20.83 7.45
CA PRO A 241 12.09 -21.93 7.24
C PRO A 241 13.53 -21.49 7.52
N ALA A 242 14.35 -22.42 8.02
CA ALA A 242 15.76 -22.16 8.34
C ALA A 242 16.54 -21.54 7.17
N ALA A 243 16.25 -21.94 5.92
CA ALA A 243 16.88 -21.39 4.71
C ALA A 243 16.56 -19.90 4.48
N LEU A 244 15.38 -19.40 4.86
CA LEU A 244 15.08 -17.97 4.84
C LEU A 244 15.71 -17.25 6.04
N ILE A 245 15.71 -17.86 7.23
CA ILE A 245 16.34 -17.27 8.43
C ILE A 245 17.83 -17.02 8.18
N GLU A 246 18.54 -18.00 7.61
CA GLU A 246 19.94 -17.90 7.22
C GLU A 246 20.19 -16.70 6.28
N ARG A 247 19.39 -16.60 5.21
CA ARG A 247 19.47 -15.50 4.22
C ARG A 247 19.06 -14.14 4.76
N CYS A 248 18.44 -14.09 5.94
CA CYS A 248 17.96 -12.88 6.59
C CYS A 248 18.73 -12.55 7.88
N ARG A 249 19.88 -13.18 8.13
CA ARG A 249 20.75 -12.76 9.24
C ARG A 249 21.25 -11.32 9.00
N PRO A 250 21.22 -10.45 10.03
CA PRO A 250 21.95 -9.19 10.00
C PRO A 250 23.44 -9.46 9.73
N ALA A 251 24.11 -8.56 9.02
CA ALA A 251 25.56 -8.54 9.04
C ALA A 251 26.04 -8.19 10.46
N ASP A 252 27.11 -8.83 10.93
CA ASP A 252 27.60 -8.67 12.29
C ASP A 252 27.83 -7.18 12.64
N GLY A 253 27.06 -6.69 13.62
CA GLY A 253 27.18 -5.33 14.15
C GLY A 253 25.99 -4.37 13.94
N SER A 254 25.04 -4.64 13.03
CA SER A 254 23.94 -3.69 12.76
C SER A 254 22.70 -3.87 13.66
N VAL A 255 22.87 -3.77 14.99
CA VAL A 255 21.74 -3.67 15.93
C VAL A 255 21.30 -2.21 16.04
N GLY A 256 20.50 -1.77 15.07
CA GLY A 256 19.91 -0.43 15.03
C GLY A 256 18.39 -0.47 15.07
N VAL A 257 17.78 0.31 15.97
CA VAL A 257 16.32 0.54 16.00
C VAL A 257 15.89 1.06 14.63
N SER A 258 15.23 0.20 13.86
CA SER A 258 15.08 0.42 12.43
C SER A 258 13.94 1.40 12.14
N ARG A 259 14.28 2.57 11.58
CA ARG A 259 13.29 3.49 11.00
C ARG A 259 12.45 2.75 9.96
N PRO A 260 11.12 2.98 9.89
CA PRO A 260 10.21 2.16 9.09
C PRO A 260 10.64 2.06 7.62
N SER A 261 10.81 0.83 7.14
CA SER A 261 11.44 0.56 5.84
C SER A 261 10.51 0.90 4.67
N ARG A 262 10.72 2.09 4.11
CA ARG A 262 10.12 2.63 2.87
C ARG A 262 10.20 1.60 1.73
N PRO A 263 9.08 1.23 1.06
CA PRO A 263 9.07 0.24 -0.01
C PRO A 263 9.94 0.66 -1.20
N SER A 264 10.58 -0.33 -1.84
CA SER A 264 11.51 -0.17 -2.95
C SER A 264 10.83 0.49 -4.16
N ARG A 265 11.50 1.48 -4.77
CA ARG A 265 11.01 2.13 -5.99
C ARG A 265 11.07 1.12 -7.14
N PRO A 266 10.03 1.02 -7.99
CA PRO A 266 10.19 0.31 -9.25
C PRO A 266 11.22 1.05 -10.12
N VAL A 267 12.21 0.32 -10.62
CA VAL A 267 12.99 0.78 -11.77
C VAL A 267 12.06 0.76 -12.98
N ALA A 268 12.13 1.79 -13.83
CA ALA A 268 11.40 1.77 -15.09
C ALA A 268 12.06 0.74 -16.01
N GLY A 269 11.29 -0.28 -16.42
CA GLY A 269 11.81 -1.33 -17.30
C GLY A 269 12.26 -0.77 -18.64
N GLN A 270 13.50 -1.09 -19.04
CA GLN A 270 13.96 -0.89 -20.41
C GLN A 270 13.26 -1.88 -21.35
N PRO A 271 12.93 -1.49 -22.59
CA PRO A 271 12.63 -2.46 -23.64
C PRO A 271 13.92 -3.18 -24.08
N ARG A 272 13.77 -4.49 -24.32
CA ARG A 272 14.72 -5.43 -24.93
C ARG A 272 14.03 -6.00 -26.18
N ASP A 273 14.67 -6.26 -27.31
CA ASP A 273 16.07 -6.04 -27.74
C ASP A 273 16.05 -5.56 -29.21
N GLY A 274 17.13 -4.92 -29.67
CA GLY A 274 17.37 -4.60 -31.08
C GLY A 274 18.88 -4.58 -31.34
N PHE A 275 19.37 -5.50 -32.16
CA PHE A 275 20.79 -5.69 -32.45
C PHE A 275 21.46 -4.41 -32.98
N PHE A 276 22.62 -4.03 -32.41
CA PHE A 276 23.79 -3.63 -33.20
C PHE A 276 25.09 -3.81 -32.39
N SER A 277 26.16 -4.20 -33.09
CA SER A 277 27.49 -4.44 -32.51
C SER A 277 28.29 -3.12 -32.41
N GLY A 278 29.08 -2.94 -31.35
CA GLY A 278 29.93 -1.75 -31.19
C GLY A 278 30.74 -1.75 -29.90
N THR A 279 32.06 -1.85 -30.02
CA THR A 279 33.02 -1.83 -28.90
C THR A 279 33.31 -0.41 -28.40
N ALA A 280 33.17 -0.15 -27.09
CA ALA A 280 33.76 1.04 -26.46
C ALA A 280 34.13 0.78 -24.98
N GLN A 281 35.30 1.29 -24.60
CA GLN A 281 36.09 0.97 -23.40
C GLN A 281 35.43 1.29 -22.05
N ALA A 282 35.93 0.62 -21.00
CA ALA A 282 35.59 0.90 -19.61
C ALA A 282 36.19 2.23 -19.12
N VAL A 283 35.40 3.00 -18.36
CA VAL A 283 35.86 4.13 -17.55
C VAL A 283 35.69 3.74 -16.08
N PRO A 284 36.70 3.93 -15.21
CA PRO A 284 36.61 3.51 -13.81
C PRO A 284 35.61 4.38 -13.02
N PRO A 285 34.86 3.81 -12.06
CA PRO A 285 33.99 4.60 -11.20
C PRO A 285 34.84 5.48 -10.26
N ALA A 286 34.67 6.80 -10.39
CA ALA A 286 35.25 7.74 -9.45
C ALA A 286 34.71 7.48 -8.04
N GLN A 287 35.62 7.34 -7.08
CA GLN A 287 35.29 7.24 -5.66
C GLN A 287 34.64 8.55 -5.20
N ASN A 288 33.51 8.45 -4.48
CA ASN A 288 32.86 9.61 -3.88
C ASN A 288 32.79 9.40 -2.36
N PRO A 289 33.54 10.18 -1.55
CA PRO A 289 33.59 10.00 -0.10
C PRO A 289 32.37 10.64 0.59
N GLY A 290 31.99 10.07 1.74
CA GLY A 290 31.12 10.74 2.71
C GLY A 290 29.62 10.69 2.40
N ALA A 291 28.91 9.76 3.04
CA ALA A 291 27.46 9.84 3.19
C ALA A 291 27.11 10.92 4.23
N GLY A 292 26.73 12.11 3.76
CA GLY A 292 26.16 13.19 4.56
C GLY A 292 24.86 13.69 3.93
N GLY A 293 23.86 14.03 4.75
CA GLY A 293 22.60 14.60 4.25
C GLY A 293 22.84 15.93 3.54
N ILE A 294 22.13 16.20 2.44
CA ILE A 294 22.25 17.46 1.71
C ILE A 294 21.62 18.58 2.55
N SER A 295 22.48 19.34 3.23
CA SER A 295 22.13 20.56 3.95
C SER A 295 21.85 21.71 2.96
N SER A 296 20.86 22.57 3.29
CA SER A 296 20.44 23.79 2.56
C SER A 296 19.39 23.61 1.44
N PRO A 297 18.26 24.33 1.46
CA PRO A 297 17.23 24.26 0.42
C PRO A 297 17.72 24.61 -1.01
N PRO A 298 18.56 25.64 -1.24
CA PRO A 298 19.21 25.86 -2.54
C PRO A 298 19.92 24.63 -3.12
N ALA A 299 20.61 23.84 -2.30
CA ALA A 299 21.29 22.62 -2.76
C ALA A 299 20.30 21.51 -3.15
N LEU A 300 19.17 21.40 -2.43
CA LEU A 300 18.09 20.48 -2.76
C LEU A 300 17.36 20.89 -4.05
N LEU A 301 17.12 22.19 -4.26
CA LEU A 301 16.58 22.70 -5.52
C LEU A 301 17.54 22.39 -6.68
N ALA A 302 18.82 22.75 -6.53
CA ALA A 302 19.85 22.48 -7.55
C ALA A 302 19.94 20.99 -7.90
N ALA A 303 19.84 20.10 -6.92
CA ALA A 303 19.79 18.65 -7.15
C ALA A 303 18.54 18.21 -7.95
N HIS A 304 17.37 18.81 -7.69
CA HIS A 304 16.16 18.55 -8.45
C HIS A 304 16.26 19.06 -9.91
N LEU A 305 16.79 20.27 -10.13
CA LEU A 305 16.97 20.83 -11.47
C LEU A 305 18.04 20.08 -12.27
N ALA A 306 19.17 19.72 -11.64
CA ALA A 306 20.23 18.93 -12.27
C ALA A 306 19.75 17.54 -12.69
N ALA A 307 18.83 16.91 -11.94
CA ALA A 307 18.21 15.66 -12.33
C ALA A 307 17.35 15.80 -13.60
N VAL A 308 16.62 16.91 -13.76
CA VAL A 308 15.85 17.20 -14.99
C VAL A 308 16.77 17.47 -16.18
N ALA A 309 17.81 18.30 -16.00
CA ALA A 309 18.76 18.64 -17.06
C ALA A 309 19.54 17.41 -17.58
N ARG A 310 19.85 16.44 -16.71
CA ARG A 310 20.56 15.20 -17.07
C ARG A 310 19.63 14.06 -17.50
N ALA A 311 18.32 14.28 -17.61
CA ALA A 311 17.37 13.21 -17.89
C ALA A 311 17.48 12.71 -19.35
N PRO A 312 17.73 11.40 -19.58
CA PRO A 312 17.74 10.82 -20.91
C PRO A 312 16.41 11.03 -21.64
N GLU A 313 16.47 11.09 -22.97
CA GLU A 313 15.28 11.17 -23.82
C GLU A 313 14.29 10.04 -23.52
N GLY A 314 12.99 10.33 -23.62
CA GLY A 314 11.92 9.45 -23.14
C GLY A 314 11.67 9.45 -21.63
N THR A 315 12.63 9.87 -20.78
CA THR A 315 12.44 9.95 -19.31
C THR A 315 12.18 11.36 -18.77
N ARG A 316 12.57 12.39 -19.52
CA ARG A 316 12.55 13.83 -19.15
C ARG A 316 11.25 14.27 -18.46
N ARG A 317 10.08 13.92 -19.00
CA ARG A 317 8.77 14.27 -18.42
C ARG A 317 8.49 13.62 -17.07
N THR A 318 8.84 12.34 -16.92
CA THR A 318 8.72 11.61 -15.66
C THR A 318 9.67 12.17 -14.60
N THR A 319 10.89 12.53 -15.00
CA THR A 319 11.89 13.16 -14.13
C THR A 319 11.45 14.57 -13.71
N LEU A 320 10.92 15.39 -14.63
CA LEU A 320 10.36 16.71 -14.32
C LEU A 320 9.18 16.63 -13.35
N TYR A 321 8.23 15.71 -13.56
CA TYR A 321 7.14 15.48 -12.60
C TYR A 321 7.68 15.04 -11.22
N GLY A 322 8.71 14.19 -11.18
CA GLY A 322 9.38 13.79 -9.94
C GLY A 322 10.09 14.95 -9.22
N ALA A 323 10.73 15.85 -9.98
CA ALA A 323 11.34 17.08 -9.46
C ALA A 323 10.28 18.08 -8.98
N ALA A 324 9.17 18.23 -9.70
CA ALA A 324 8.06 19.08 -9.32
C ALA A 324 7.45 18.69 -7.97
N ARG A 325 7.29 17.39 -7.70
CA ARG A 325 6.90 16.89 -6.37
C ARG A 325 7.96 17.15 -5.29
N GLY A 326 9.24 17.25 -5.67
CA GLY A 326 10.34 17.64 -4.78
C GLY A 326 10.22 19.08 -4.35
N VAL A 327 10.17 19.99 -5.32
CA VAL A 327 10.02 21.43 -5.14
C VAL A 327 8.70 21.79 -4.45
N ALA A 328 7.58 21.14 -4.78
CA ALA A 328 6.30 21.37 -4.10
C ALA A 328 6.38 21.10 -2.58
N ARG A 329 7.15 20.10 -2.13
CA ARG A 329 7.41 19.92 -0.69
C ARG A 329 8.30 21.00 -0.09
N MET A 330 9.20 21.60 -0.87
CA MET A 330 9.98 22.75 -0.43
C MET A 330 9.10 24.00 -0.28
N VAL A 331 8.13 24.19 -1.19
CA VAL A 331 7.10 25.24 -1.11
C VAL A 331 6.21 25.03 0.12
N ALA A 332 5.69 23.81 0.34
CA ALA A 332 4.89 23.47 1.51
C ALA A 332 5.65 23.61 2.84
N ALA A 333 6.99 23.50 2.82
CA ALA A 333 7.86 23.74 3.96
C ALA A 333 8.31 25.21 4.11
N GLY A 334 7.80 26.13 3.27
CA GLY A 334 8.17 27.55 3.29
C GLY A 334 9.61 27.86 2.85
N ALA A 335 10.31 26.90 2.25
CA ALA A 335 11.73 27.00 1.91
C ALA A 335 12.00 27.64 0.54
N ILE A 336 10.95 27.82 -0.28
CA ILE A 336 10.92 28.56 -1.56
C ILE A 336 9.47 28.96 -1.85
N THR A 337 9.23 30.02 -2.63
CA THR A 337 7.87 30.40 -3.04
C THR A 337 7.33 29.50 -4.15
N GLU A 338 6.00 29.39 -4.28
CA GLU A 338 5.37 28.65 -5.39
C GLU A 338 5.78 29.20 -6.77
N PRO A 339 5.77 30.53 -7.04
CA PRO A 339 6.20 31.08 -8.32
C PRO A 339 7.67 30.77 -8.66
N ASP A 340 8.60 30.93 -7.70
CA ASP A 340 10.03 30.66 -7.94
C ASP A 340 10.28 29.18 -8.24
N GLY A 341 9.62 28.30 -7.48
CA GLY A 341 9.68 26.85 -7.68
C GLY A 341 9.11 26.45 -9.04
N TYR A 342 8.00 27.04 -9.46
CA TYR A 342 7.39 26.80 -10.76
C TYR A 342 8.29 27.30 -11.91
N ALA A 343 8.81 28.52 -11.82
CA ALA A 343 9.66 29.13 -12.84
C ALA A 343 10.94 28.31 -13.08
N ALA A 344 11.65 27.93 -12.01
CA ALA A 344 12.87 27.14 -12.10
C ALA A 344 12.64 25.76 -12.76
N LEU A 345 11.52 25.09 -12.44
CA LEU A 345 11.13 23.83 -13.08
C LEU A 345 10.71 24.02 -14.55
N TYR A 346 10.07 25.14 -14.88
CA TYR A 346 9.63 25.45 -16.23
C TYR A 346 10.82 25.64 -17.17
N GLU A 347 11.81 26.42 -16.74
CA GLU A 347 13.07 26.59 -17.46
C GLU A 347 13.83 25.27 -17.59
N ALA A 348 13.98 24.50 -16.51
CA ALA A 348 14.63 23.19 -16.56
C ALA A 348 13.90 22.20 -17.51
N GLY A 349 12.57 22.24 -17.55
CA GLY A 349 11.76 21.44 -18.46
C GLY A 349 12.01 21.81 -19.94
N ARG A 350 11.98 23.10 -20.25
CA ARG A 350 12.29 23.62 -21.60
C ARG A 350 13.73 23.37 -22.03
N ASN A 351 14.70 23.56 -21.13
CA ASN A 351 16.13 23.31 -21.40
C ASN A 351 16.43 21.82 -21.61
N ALA A 352 15.63 20.92 -21.04
CA ALA A 352 15.65 19.50 -21.37
C ALA A 352 14.94 19.17 -22.70
N GLY A 353 14.43 20.15 -23.45
CA GLY A 353 13.76 19.95 -24.73
C GLY A 353 12.33 19.42 -24.63
N GLN A 354 11.62 19.68 -23.53
CA GLN A 354 10.19 19.35 -23.42
C GLN A 354 9.30 20.44 -24.00
N THR A 355 8.13 20.05 -24.51
CA THR A 355 7.11 21.03 -24.95
C THR A 355 6.58 21.85 -23.77
N ASP A 356 6.10 23.07 -24.02
CA ASP A 356 5.45 23.87 -22.96
C ASP A 356 4.24 23.14 -22.37
N ARG A 357 3.46 22.46 -23.21
CA ARG A 357 2.30 21.67 -22.77
C ARG A 357 2.69 20.56 -21.79
N ASP A 358 3.71 19.78 -22.11
CA ASP A 358 4.17 18.68 -21.24
C ASP A 358 4.84 19.21 -19.97
N THR A 359 5.61 20.30 -20.09
CA THR A 359 6.28 20.97 -18.97
C THR A 359 5.25 21.48 -17.96
N ARG A 360 4.24 22.24 -18.40
CA ARG A 360 3.14 22.74 -17.56
C ARG A 360 2.34 21.60 -16.95
N ALA A 361 2.05 20.54 -17.72
CA ALA A 361 1.30 19.38 -17.23
C ALA A 361 2.07 18.59 -16.17
N ALA A 362 3.39 18.41 -16.33
CA ALA A 362 4.25 17.72 -15.36
C ALA A 362 4.38 18.51 -14.05
N ILE A 363 4.56 19.83 -14.13
CA ILE A 363 4.69 20.70 -12.94
C ILE A 363 3.37 20.79 -12.19
N ARG A 364 2.26 21.15 -12.86
CA ARG A 364 0.92 21.21 -12.24
C ARG A 364 0.49 19.87 -11.64
N GLY A 365 0.80 18.76 -12.30
CA GLY A 365 0.56 17.42 -11.76
C GLY A 365 1.38 17.14 -10.50
N GLY A 366 2.65 17.55 -10.47
CA GLY A 366 3.51 17.37 -9.31
C GLY A 366 3.13 18.24 -8.11
N PHE A 367 2.69 19.49 -8.33
CA PHE A 367 2.28 20.41 -7.27
C PHE A 367 0.95 19.97 -6.64
N ARG A 368 -0.05 19.64 -7.48
CA ARG A 368 -1.34 19.09 -7.06
C ARG A 368 -1.21 17.83 -6.22
N ASP A 369 -0.29 16.93 -6.58
CA ASP A 369 -0.05 15.66 -5.88
C ASP A 369 0.65 15.81 -4.51
N GLU A 370 1.09 17.03 -4.16
CA GLU A 370 1.61 17.40 -2.83
C GLU A 370 0.74 18.50 -2.18
N SER A 371 -0.50 18.70 -2.67
CA SER A 371 -1.48 19.68 -2.18
C SER A 371 -1.04 21.16 -2.21
N VAL A 372 -0.05 21.50 -3.02
CA VAL A 372 0.30 22.89 -3.30
C VAL A 372 -0.67 23.40 -4.37
N GLY A 373 -1.30 24.55 -4.11
CA GLY A 373 -2.14 25.23 -5.08
C GLY A 373 -1.37 25.57 -6.35
N THR A 374 -2.09 25.82 -7.44
CA THR A 374 -1.50 26.46 -8.64
C THR A 374 -2.40 27.60 -9.13
N GLU A 375 -3.19 28.16 -8.21
CA GLU A 375 -4.23 29.15 -8.48
C GLU A 375 -3.62 30.55 -8.45
N GLY A 376 -3.02 30.91 -9.58
CA GLY A 376 -2.30 32.17 -9.78
C GLY A 376 -1.39 32.13 -11.02
N ILE A 377 -0.91 30.93 -11.40
CA ILE A 377 0.01 30.75 -12.53
C ILE A 377 -0.78 30.39 -13.82
N ALA A 378 -1.50 31.40 -14.32
CA ALA A 378 -2.40 31.30 -15.47
C ALA A 378 -1.93 32.11 -16.68
N ALA A 379 -1.16 31.46 -17.57
CA ALA A 379 -1.12 31.68 -19.02
C ALA A 379 -0.42 30.49 -19.69
#